data_AF-A0AAE3LMD5-F1
#
_entry.id   AF-A0AAE3LMD5-F1
#
_cell.length_a   1.000
_cell.length_b   1.000
_cell.length_c   1.000
_cell.angle_alpha   90.00
_cell.angle_beta   90.00
_cell.angle_gamma   90.00
#
_symmetry.space_group_name_H-M   'P 1'
#
loop_
_entity.id
_entity.type
_entity.pdbx_description
1 polymer ?
#
loop_
_entity_poly.entity_id
_entity_poly.type
_entity_poly.pdbx_seq_one_letter_code
_entity_poly.pdbx_strand_id
1 'polypeptide(L)' 'MAKDKPKYKSNTQIFVEYLNFGTQLGLMLFVAVWGGKKLDEKLHLSFPLLVWLFPLIVIAGMFIKLFRDTAKKKTENE' A
#
# COMPACT_ATOMS: atom_id res chain seq x y z
N MET A 1 22.14 -12.38 30.76
CA MET A 1 20.85 -12.18 30.08
C MET A 1 20.53 -10.70 30.08
N ALA A 2 20.91 -9.96 29.04
CA ALA A 2 20.59 -8.54 28.95
C ALA A 2 19.11 -8.41 28.57
N LYS A 3 18.33 -7.81 29.47
CA LYS A 3 16.89 -7.61 29.32
C LYS A 3 16.69 -6.38 28.44
N ASP A 4 16.33 -6.60 27.17
CA ASP A 4 15.99 -5.51 26.23
C ASP A 4 14.85 -4.69 26.83
N LYS A 5 15.18 -3.46 27.26
CA LYS A 5 14.20 -2.51 27.80
C LYS A 5 13.38 -1.96 26.63
N PRO A 6 12.05 -1.76 26.79
CA PRO A 6 11.24 -1.21 25.73
C PRO A 6 11.77 0.18 25.36
N LYS A 7 12.29 0.33 24.13
CA LYS A 7 12.69 1.63 23.59
C LYS A 7 11.43 2.49 23.47
N TYR A 8 11.37 3.56 24.24
CA TYR A 8 10.35 4.59 24.09
C TYR A 8 10.47 5.19 22.67
N LYS A 9 9.45 5.01 21.82
CA LYS A 9 9.47 5.55 20.46
C LYS A 9 9.47 7.08 20.54
N SER A 10 10.56 7.68 20.07
CA SER A 10 10.63 9.15 19.95
C SER A 10 9.65 9.65 18.88
N ASN A 11 9.18 10.89 19.01
CA ASN A 11 8.28 11.51 18.04
C ASN A 11 8.85 11.46 16.61
N THR A 12 10.18 11.58 16.46
CA THR A 12 10.87 11.44 15.17
C THR A 12 10.72 10.03 14.57
N GLN A 13 10.74 8.98 15.39
CA GLN A 13 10.56 7.60 14.92
C GLN A 13 9.15 7.35 14.41
N ILE A 14 8.13 7.94 15.07
CA ILE A 14 6.74 7.87 14.61
C ILE A 14 6.60 8.55 13.24
N PHE A 15 7.18 9.74 13.07
CA PHE A 15 7.19 10.43 11.78
C PHE A 15 7.89 9.63 10.67
N VAL A 16 9.04 9.04 10.96
CA VAL A 16 9.78 8.19 10.00
C VAL A 16 8.96 6.95 9.63
N GLU A 17 8.24 6.36 10.56
CA GLU A 17 7.37 5.21 10.30
C GLU A 17 6.20 5.58 9.38
N TYR A 18 5.52 6.70 9.62
CA TYR A 18 4.48 7.20 8.71
C TYR A 18 5.03 7.58 7.33
N LEU A 19 6.21 8.19 7.28
CA LEU A 19 6.90 8.48 6.02
C LEU A 19 7.23 7.20 5.27
N ASN A 20 7.74 6.17 5.95
CA ASN A 20 8.03 4.89 5.33
C ASN A 20 6.78 4.23 4.74
N PHE A 21 5.66 4.25 5.47
CA PHE A 21 4.38 3.77 4.92
C PHE A 21 3.91 4.59 3.72
N GLY A 22 3.98 5.92 3.80
CA GLY A 22 3.61 6.82 2.70
C GLY A 22 4.49 6.61 1.47
N THR A 23 5.80 6.46 1.65
CA THR A 23 6.76 6.19 0.58
C THR A 23 6.55 4.80 -0.02
N GLN A 24 6.27 3.78 0.78
CA GLN A 24 5.96 2.44 0.30
C GLN A 24 4.70 2.44 -0.59
N LEU A 25 3.62 3.09 -0.14
CA LEU A 25 2.40 3.25 -0.93
C LEU A 25 2.65 4.07 -2.20
N GLY A 26 3.36 5.20 -2.07
CA GLY A 26 3.72 6.07 -3.19
C GLY A 26 4.55 5.37 -4.26
N LEU A 27 5.57 4.60 -3.87
CA LEU A 27 6.37 3.77 -4.77
C LEU A 27 5.51 2.72 -5.49
N MET A 28 4.63 2.05 -4.75
CA MET A 28 3.77 1.01 -5.31
C MET A 28 2.80 1.58 -6.36
N LEU A 29 2.23 2.76 -6.09
CA LEU A 29 1.40 3.50 -7.05
C LEU A 29 2.22 4.01 -8.23
N PHE A 30 3.40 4.57 -8.00
CA PHE A 30 4.27 5.06 -9.06
C PHE A 30 4.66 3.92 -10.03
N VAL A 31 5.05 2.76 -9.51
CA VAL A 31 5.38 1.58 -10.31
C VAL A 31 4.15 1.04 -11.04
N ALA A 32 2.99 1.01 -10.40
CA ALA A 32 1.74 0.60 -11.03
C ALA A 32 1.36 1.50 -12.22
N VAL A 33 1.45 2.82 -12.05
CA VAL A 33 1.13 3.82 -13.08
C VAL A 33 2.17 3.80 -14.20
N TRP A 34 3.47 3.77 -13.86
CA TRP A 34 4.55 3.75 -14.85
C TRP A 34 4.58 2.44 -15.64
N GLY A 35 4.36 1.31 -14.97
CA GLY A 35 4.20 0.00 -15.59
C GLY A 35 2.97 -0.06 -16.48
N GLY A 36 1.83 0.45 -16.01
CA GLY A 36 0.60 0.57 -16.78
C GLY A 36 0.80 1.39 -18.05
N LYS A 37 1.46 2.56 -17.95
CA LYS A 37 1.79 3.42 -19.10
C LYS A 37 2.66 2.70 -20.13
N LYS A 38 3.72 2.02 -19.68
CA LYS A 38 4.63 1.31 -20.59
C LYS A 38 3.97 0.11 -21.27
N LEU A 39 3.01 -0.53 -20.60
CA LEU A 39 2.23 -1.65 -21.14
C LEU A 39 1.17 -1.16 -22.13
N ASP A 40 0.51 -0.04 -21.83
CA ASP A 40 -0.46 0.64 -22.69
C ASP A 40 0.18 1.09 -24.02
N GLU A 41 1.40 1.65 -23.94
CA GLU A 41 2.21 2.04 -25.09
C GLU A 41 2.64 0.83 -25.94
N LYS A 42 3.01 -0.30 -25.29
CA LYS A 42 3.31 -1.56 -25.99
C LYS A 42 2.10 -2.20 -26.67
N LEU A 43 0.90 -1.99 -26.14
CA LEU A 43 -0.35 -2.55 -26.67
C LEU A 43 -1.00 -1.65 -27.73
N HIS A 44 -0.41 -0.48 -28.05
CA HIS A 44 -0.99 0.54 -28.94
C HIS A 44 -2.46 0.85 -28.61
N LEU A 45 -2.82 0.78 -27.33
CA LEU A 45 -4.16 1.14 -26.90
C LEU A 45 -4.25 2.67 -26.97
N SER A 46 -4.99 3.20 -27.95
CA SER A 46 -5.23 4.65 -28.11
C SER A 46 -5.96 5.29 -26.93
N PHE A 47 -6.32 4.51 -25.90
CA PHE A 47 -7.04 4.97 -24.73
C PHE A 47 -6.26 4.52 -23.48
N PRO A 48 -5.80 5.44 -22.61
CA PRO A 48 -4.94 5.16 -21.46
C PRO A 48 -5.70 4.49 -20.31
N LEU A 49 -6.33 3.35 -20.61
CA LEU A 49 -7.20 2.60 -19.72
C LEU A 49 -6.39 1.92 -18.62
N LEU A 50 -5.25 1.33 -18.98
CA LEU A 50 -4.41 0.60 -18.01
C LEU A 50 -3.82 1.55 -16.96
N VAL A 51 -3.48 2.78 -17.33
CA VAL A 51 -2.98 3.83 -16.43
C VAL A 51 -4.01 4.19 -15.36
N TRP A 52 -5.30 4.12 -15.71
CA TRP A 52 -6.40 4.47 -14.81
C TRP A 52 -6.96 3.26 -14.06
N LEU A 53 -7.02 2.10 -14.73
CA LEU A 53 -7.54 0.85 -14.18
C LEU A 53 -6.62 0.27 -13.10
N PHE A 54 -5.29 0.34 -13.28
CA PHE A 54 -4.34 -0.14 -12.27
C PHE A 54 -4.48 0.53 -10.90
N PRO A 55 -4.45 1.87 -10.78
CA PRO A 55 -4.64 2.53 -9.49
C PRO A 55 -6.04 2.26 -8.91
N LEU A 56 -7.07 2.12 -9.75
CA LEU A 56 -8.41 1.74 -9.29
C LEU A 56 -8.42 0.35 -8.65
N ILE A 57 -7.76 -0.63 -9.28
CA ILE A 57 -7.63 -2.00 -8.76
C ILE A 57 -6.83 -2.02 -7.46
N VAL A 58 -5.74 -1.24 -7.37
CA VAL A 58 -4.92 -1.14 -6.16
C VAL A 58 -5.75 -0.58 -4.99
N ILE A 59 -6.53 0.47 -5.23
CA ILE A 59 -7.43 1.06 -4.24
C ILE A 59 -8.53 0.06 -3.85
N ALA A 60 -9.20 -0.58 -4.81
CA ALA A 60 -10.23 -1.59 -4.55
C ALA A 60 -9.68 -2.78 -3.75
N GLY A 61 -8.49 -3.26 -4.09
CA GLY A 61 -7.80 -4.33 -3.37
C GLY A 61 -7.46 -3.94 -1.93
N MET A 62 -7.01 -2.69 -1.70
CA MET A 62 -6.81 -2.17 -0.35
C MET A 62 -8.11 -2.13 0.45
N PHE A 63 -9.21 -1.68 -0.15
CA PHE A 63 -10.52 -1.69 0.51
C PHE A 63 -10.99 -3.10 0.84
N ILE A 64 -10.91 -4.05 -0.09
CA ILE A 64 -11.28 -5.45 0.16
C ILE A 64 -10.45 -6.03 1.29
N LYS A 65 -9.14 -5.75 1.31
CA LYS A 65 -8.23 -6.22 2.36
C LYS A 65 -8.58 -5.59 3.70
N LEU A 66 -8.85 -4.28 3.73
CA LEU A 66 -9.31 -3.55 4.91
C LEU A 66 -10.61 -4.13 5.46
N PHE A 67 -11.58 -4.44 4.60
CA PHE A 67 -12.84 -5.06 5.01
C PHE A 67 -12.62 -6.49 5.53
N ARG A 68 -11.76 -7.29 4.89
CA ARG A 68 -11.39 -8.63 5.37
C ARG A 68 -10.69 -8.61 6.72
N ASP A 69 -9.72 -7.72 6.89
CA ASP A 69 -8.93 -7.61 8.12
C ASP A 69 -9.80 -7.06 9.27
N THR A 70 -10.73 -6.15 8.96
CA THR A 70 -11.72 -5.66 9.93
C THR A 70 -12.74 -6.74 10.30
N ALA A 71 -13.21 -7.54 9.35
CA ALA A 71 -14.17 -8.62 9.61
C ALA A 71 -13.56 -9.78 10.42
N LYS A 72 -12.27 -10.08 10.23
CA LYS A 72 -11.56 -11.14 10.97
C LYS A 72 -11.32 -10.81 12.43
N LYS A 73 -11.32 -9.54 12.82
CA LYS A 73 -11.01 -9.13 14.20
C LYS A 73 -12.11 -9.44 15.22
N LYS A 74 -13.22 -10.06 14.82
CA LYS A 74 -14.36 -10.40 15.69
C LYS A 74 -14.30 -11.84 16.25
N THR A 75 -13.33 -12.67 15.86
CA THR A 75 -13.34 -14.13 16.16
C THR A 75 -12.08 -14.68 16.82
N GLU A 76 -11.26 -13.85 17.46
CA GLU A 76 -10.03 -14.29 18.18
C GLU A 76 -10.13 -14.14 19.72
N ASN A 77 -11.34 -13.99 20.25
CA ASN A 77 -11.62 -13.95 21.68
C ASN A 77 -12.76 -14.92 22.03
N GLU A 78 -12.55 -16.23 21.87
CA GLU A 78 -13.31 -17.28 22.56
C GLU A 78 -12.32 -18.30 23.15
#